data_AF-A0A7J2YAS9-F1
#
_entry.id   AF-A0A7J2YAS9-F1
#
_cell.length_a   1.000
_cell.length_b   1.000
_cell.length_c   1.000
_cell.angle_alpha   90.00
_cell.angle_beta   90.00
_cell.angle_gamma   90.00
#
_symmetry.space_group_name_H-M   'P 1'
#
loop_
_entity.id
_entity.type
_entity.pdbx_description
1 polymer ?
#
loop_
_entity_poly.entity_id
_entity_poly.type
_entity_poly.pdbx_seq_one_letter_code
_entity_poly.pdbx_strand_id
1 'polypeptide(L)'
;MLKAYIEIHVEPGSDVEKIVESIKKSEGVKEACRVVGRADVLVTVEGSSLKHISDIALQKIAAVRGVSIGHTLVCVESEMLPKPSNTVPSNASDQIPMISFS
;
A
#
# COMPACT_ATOMS: atom_id res chain seq x y z
N MET A 1 16.34 -7.43 -2.81
CA MET A 1 15.93 -6.17 -2.13
C MET A 1 14.43 -6.18 -2.02
N LEU A 2 13.86 -5.68 -0.92
CA LEU A 2 12.42 -5.63 -0.73
C LEU A 2 11.87 -4.30 -1.25
N LYS A 3 10.71 -4.36 -1.89
CA LYS A 3 9.96 -3.20 -2.36
C LYS A 3 8.68 -3.08 -1.55
N ALA A 4 8.24 -1.87 -1.25
CA ALA A 4 6.94 -1.64 -0.65
C ALA A 4 6.28 -0.37 -1.19
N TYR A 5 4.96 -0.33 -1.08
CA TYR A 5 4.14 0.84 -1.33
C TYR A 5 3.55 1.34 -0.01
N ILE A 6 3.65 2.64 0.24
CA ILE A 6 3.13 3.26 1.46
C ILE A 6 2.01 4.23 1.07
N GLU A 7 0.82 3.97 1.60
CA GLU A 7 -0.34 4.85 1.51
C GLU A 7 -0.23 5.92 2.58
N ILE A 8 -0.33 7.18 2.18
CA ILE A 8 -0.24 8.34 3.06
C ILE A 8 -1.52 9.17 2.96
N HIS A 9 -2.01 9.56 4.13
CA HIS A 9 -3.02 10.58 4.31
C HIS A 9 -2.36 11.88 4.76
N VAL A 10 -2.84 12.99 4.23
CA VAL A 10 -2.34 14.31 4.58
C VAL A 10 -3.37 15.03 5.44
N GLU A 11 -2.91 15.58 6.56
CA GLU A 11 -3.76 16.33 7.49
C GLU A 11 -4.41 17.54 6.80
N PRO A 12 -5.70 17.83 7.06
CA PRO A 12 -6.40 18.96 6.46
C PRO A 12 -5.66 20.29 6.63
N GLY A 13 -5.59 21.08 5.56
CA GLY A 13 -4.89 22.37 5.56
C GLY A 13 -3.38 22.29 5.40
N SER A 14 -2.80 21.09 5.26
CA SER A 14 -1.38 20.92 4.97
C SER A 14 -1.07 21.17 3.49
N ASP A 15 0.16 21.61 3.22
CA ASP A 15 0.67 21.80 1.87
C ASP A 15 1.19 20.46 1.31
N VAL A 16 0.32 19.78 0.56
CA VAL A 16 0.61 18.45 -0.01
C VAL A 16 1.87 18.47 -0.89
N GLU A 17 2.13 19.56 -1.61
CA GLU A 17 3.27 19.62 -2.52
C GLU A 17 4.59 19.64 -1.73
N LYS A 18 4.68 20.48 -0.68
CA LYS A 18 5.85 20.51 0.21
C LYS A 18 6.06 19.19 0.95
N ILE A 19 4.97 18.51 1.33
CA ILE A 19 5.04 17.18 1.96
C ILE A 19 5.66 16.18 0.99
N VAL A 20 5.18 16.11 -0.26
CA VAL A 20 5.71 15.21 -1.28
C VAL A 20 7.18 15.51 -1.57
N GLU A 21 7.57 16.78 -1.71
CA GLU A 21 8.96 17.18 -1.89
C GLU A 21 9.85 16.77 -0.71
N SER A 22 9.35 16.87 0.52
CA SER A 22 10.07 16.45 1.73
C SER A 22 10.25 14.94 1.78
N ILE A 23 9.20 14.18 1.45
CA ILE A 23 9.24 12.72 1.38
C ILE A 23 10.25 12.25 0.32
N LYS A 24 10.26 12.87 -0.88
CA LYS A 24 11.20 12.52 -1.97
C LYS A 24 12.68 12.64 -1.58
N LYS A 25 13.01 13.49 -0.60
CA LYS A 25 14.38 13.67 -0.09
C LYS A 25 14.80 12.59 0.92
N SER A 26 13.85 11.78 1.40
CA SER A 26 14.13 10.73 2.37
C SER A 26 14.86 9.56 1.71
N GLU A 27 16.00 9.17 2.27
CA GLU A 27 16.75 8.00 1.81
C GLU A 27 15.90 6.73 1.91
N GLY A 28 15.86 5.95 0.83
CA GLY A 28 15.05 4.74 0.68
C GLY A 28 13.75 4.95 -0.10
N VAL A 29 13.34 6.20 -0.33
CA VAL A 29 12.23 6.55 -1.22
C VAL A 29 12.70 6.55 -2.67
N LYS A 30 12.01 5.81 -3.53
CA LYS A 30 12.23 5.79 -4.98
C LYS A 30 11.33 6.76 -5.71
N GLU A 31 10.08 6.84 -5.27
CA GLU A 31 9.07 7.68 -5.89
C GLU A 31 8.04 8.08 -4.85
N ALA A 32 7.51 9.29 -4.97
CA ALA A 32 6.34 9.74 -4.24
C ALA A 32 5.45 10.53 -5.19
N CYS A 33 4.19 10.14 -5.29
CA CYS A 33 3.23 10.75 -6.20
C CYS A 33 1.94 11.07 -5.46
N ARG A 34 1.31 12.18 -5.83
CA ARG A 34 -0.03 12.54 -5.37
C ARG A 34 -1.01 11.65 -6.11
N VAL A 35 -1.96 11.08 -5.38
CA VAL A 35 -2.95 10.18 -5.96
C VAL A 35 -4.35 10.69 -5.64
N VAL A 36 -5.29 10.38 -6.52
CA VAL A 36 -6.72 10.63 -6.29
C VAL A 36 -7.36 9.30 -5.92
N GLY A 37 -7.89 9.18 -4.71
CA GLY A 37 -8.51 7.95 -4.24
C GLY A 37 -8.57 7.86 -2.72
N ARG A 38 -8.32 6.65 -2.20
CA ARG A 38 -8.37 6.39 -0.75
C ARG A 38 -7.22 7.03 0.02
N ALA A 39 -6.10 7.33 -0.64
CA ALA A 39 -4.95 8.01 -0.07
C ALA A 39 -4.71 9.33 -0.81
N ASP A 40 -3.91 10.22 -0.22
CA ASP A 40 -3.53 11.50 -0.83
C ASP A 40 -2.17 11.40 -1.55
N VAL A 41 -1.27 10.56 -1.01
CA VAL A 41 0.06 10.31 -1.55
C VAL A 41 0.37 8.82 -1.51
N LEU A 42 0.96 8.32 -2.59
CA LEU A 42 1.51 6.97 -2.68
C LEU A 42 3.02 7.04 -2.83
N VAL A 43 3.74 6.27 -2.00
CA VAL A 43 5.19 6.26 -1.96
C VAL A 43 5.73 4.88 -2.27
N THR A 44 6.67 4.79 -3.19
CA THR A 44 7.44 3.57 -3.45
C THR A 44 8.75 3.63 -2.67
N VAL A 45 9.01 2.63 -1.84
CA VAL A 45 10.25 2.49 -1.08
C VAL A 45 10.96 1.18 -1.39
N GLU A 46 12.28 1.21 -1.27
CA GLU A 46 13.11 0.01 -1.35
C GLU A 46 13.98 -0.11 -0.10
N GLY A 47 14.07 -1.32 0.43
CA GLY A 47 14.83 -1.62 1.63
C GLY A 47 15.57 -2.94 1.52
N SER A 48 16.59 -3.10 2.36
CA SER A 48 17.37 -4.33 2.49
C SER A 48 16.66 -5.40 3.34
N SER A 49 15.72 -4.99 4.20
CA SER A 49 14.96 -5.86 5.10
C SER A 49 13.61 -5.23 5.45
N LEU A 50 12.70 -6.03 6.02
CA LEU A 50 11.41 -5.53 6.50
C LEU A 50 11.60 -4.44 7.57
N LYS A 51 12.61 -4.60 8.44
CA LYS A 51 12.98 -3.58 9.43
C LYS A 51 13.40 -2.28 8.76
N HIS A 52 14.18 -2.35 7.69
CA HIS A 52 14.59 -1.14 6.97
C HIS A 52 13.37 -0.42 6.36
N ILE A 53 12.41 -1.16 5.79
CA ILE A 53 11.15 -0.59 5.29
C ILE A 53 10.34 0.05 6.43
N SER A 54 10.24 -0.60 7.59
CA SER A 54 9.53 -0.02 8.75
C SER A 54 10.22 1.23 9.28
N ASP A 55 11.56 1.27 9.28
CA ASP A 55 12.33 2.44 9.69
C ASP A 55 12.09 3.61 8.71
N ILE A 56 12.06 3.36 7.39
CA ILE A 56 11.71 4.37 6.39
C ILE A 56 10.29 4.90 6.62
N ALA A 57 9.31 4.01 6.80
CA ALA A 57 7.93 4.40 7.04
C ALA A 57 7.78 5.20 8.35
N LEU A 58 8.14 4.62 9.48
CA LEU A 58 7.81 5.17 10.80
C LEU A 58 8.77 6.27 11.28
N GLN A 59 10.04 6.25 10.87
CA GLN A 59 11.03 7.23 11.35
C GLN A 59 11.30 8.35 10.35
N LYS A 60 11.20 8.08 9.03
CA LYS A 60 11.46 9.10 8.00
C LYS A 60 10.16 9.73 7.51
N ILE A 61 9.21 8.92 7.04
CA ILE A 61 7.97 9.41 6.41
C ILE A 61 6.98 9.95 7.44
N ALA A 62 6.67 9.19 8.50
CA ALA A 62 5.72 9.62 9.52
C ALA A 62 6.22 10.82 10.37
N ALA A 63 7.52 11.10 10.35
CA ALA A 63 8.10 12.27 10.99
C ALA A 63 7.83 13.59 10.23
N VAL A 64 7.40 13.51 8.97
CA VAL A 64 7.02 14.70 8.19
C VAL A 64 5.72 15.27 8.76
N ARG A 65 5.73 16.56 9.12
CA ARG A 65 4.56 17.21 9.70
C ARG A 65 3.38 17.17 8.72
N GLY A 66 2.21 16.77 9.23
CA GLY A 66 0.98 16.67 8.45
C GLY A 66 0.85 15.37 7.65
N VAL A 67 1.73 14.38 7.89
CA VAL A 67 1.65 13.03 7.32
C VAL A 67 1.09 12.05 8.35
N SER A 68 0.14 11.23 7.90
CA SER A 68 -0.33 10.05 8.60
C SER A 68 -0.21 8.84 7.68
N ILE A 69 0.40 7.76 8.19
CA ILE A 69 0.57 6.52 7.40
C ILE A 69 -0.70 5.69 7.51
N GLY A 70 -1.29 5.36 6.36
CA GLY A 70 -2.43 4.44 6.27
C GLY A 70 -1.96 2.99 6.31
N HIS A 71 -1.31 2.54 5.24
CA HIS A 71 -0.85 1.16 5.10
C HIS A 71 0.53 1.08 4.49
N THR A 72 1.30 0.06 4.90
CA THR A 72 2.56 -0.33 4.27
C THR A 72 2.36 -1.68 3.59
N LEU A 73 2.34 -1.67 2.26
CA LEU A 73 2.10 -2.82 1.40
C LEU A 73 3.44 -3.35 0.90
N VAL A 74 4.00 -4.34 1.61
CA VAL A 74 5.27 -4.97 1.24
C VAL A 74 5.05 -5.95 0.10
N CYS A 75 5.81 -5.80 -0.98
CA CYS A 75 5.76 -6.71 -2.11
C CYS A 75 6.32 -8.08 -1.70
N VAL A 76 5.51 -9.12 -1.88
CA VAL A 76 5.95 -10.51 -1.77
C VAL A 76 6.20 -11.06 -3.17
N GLU A 77 7.24 -11.88 -3.31
CA GLU A 77 7.54 -12.54 -4.58
C GLU A 77 6.46 -13.59 -4.89
N SER A 78 6.11 -13.72 -6.17
CA SER A 78 5.04 -14.61 -6.64
C SER A 78 5.27 -16.08 -6.23
N GLU A 79 6.53 -16.48 -6.08
CA GLU A 79 6.93 -17.84 -5.67
C GLU A 79 6.52 -18.19 -4.24
N MET A 80 6.27 -17.19 -3.39
CA MET A 80 5.80 -17.37 -2.00
C MET A 80 4.29 -17.50 -1.90
N LEU A 81 3.54 -17.20 -2.96
CA LEU A 81 2.10 -17.40 -2.95
C LEU A 81 1.80 -18.88 -3.23
N PRO A 82 0.91 -19.51 -2.43
CA PRO A 82 0.44 -20.85 -2.75
C PRO A 82 -0.16 -20.81 -4.16
N LYS A 83 0.29 -21.71 -5.03
CA LYS A 83 -0.31 -21.84 -6.36
C LYS A 83 -1.82 -22.02 -6.18
N PRO A 84 -2.66 -21.26 -6.90
CA PRO A 84 -4.10 -21.43 -6.80
C PRO A 84 -4.41 -22.90 -7.07
N SER A 85 -5.00 -23.59 -6.10
CA SER A 85 -5.41 -24.97 -6.28
C SER A 85 -6.52 -24.98 -7.32
N ASN A 86 -6.25 -25.52 -8.50
CA ASN A 86 -7.21 -25.64 -9.61
C ASN A 86 -8.38 -26.61 -9.32
N THR A 87 -8.69 -26.91 -8.06
CA THR A 87 -9.95 -27.54 -7.67
C THR A 87 -11.02 -26.47 -7.57
N VAL A 88 -11.48 -25.99 -8.72
CA VAL A 88 -12.87 -25.51 -8.81
C VAL A 88 -13.74 -26.76 -8.58
N PRO A 89 -14.54 -26.84 -7.50
CA PRO A 89 -15.51 -27.91 -7.37
C PRO A 89 -16.47 -27.79 -8.56
N SER A 90 -16.53 -28.81 -9.42
CA SER A 90 -17.32 -28.78 -10.66
C SER A 90 -18.84 -28.85 -10.44
N ASN A 91 -19.31 -28.55 -9.23
CA ASN A 91 -20.68 -28.80 -8.78
C ASN A 91 -21.38 -27.56 -8.18
N ALA A 92 -20.90 -26.35 -8.45
CA ALA A 92 -21.56 -25.11 -8.02
C ALA A 92 -22.63 -24.58 -9.01
N SER A 93 -23.15 -25.40 -9.94
CA SER A 93 -24.25 -25.00 -10.83
C SER A 93 -25.65 -25.34 -10.31
N ASP A 94 -25.79 -26.19 -9.29
CA ASP A 94 -27.10 -26.83 -9.02
C ASP A 94 -27.86 -26.32 -7.78
N GLN A 95 -27.40 -25.25 -7.10
CA GLN A 95 -28.14 -24.71 -5.95
C GLN A 95 -28.07 -23.17 -5.85
N ILE A 96 -28.50 -22.46 -6.87
CA ILE A 96 -29.00 -21.09 -6.65
C ILE A 96 -30.51 -21.21 -6.45
N PRO A 97 -31.03 -21.17 -5.21
CA PRO A 97 -32.47 -21.08 -5.03
C PRO A 97 -32.95 -19.77 -5.66
N MET A 98 -33.90 -19.87 -6.62
CA MET A 98 -34.62 -18.71 -7.12
C MET A 98 -35.32 -18.04 -5.93
N ILE A 99 -34.80 -16.90 -5.50
CA ILE A 99 -35.54 -15.99 -4.64
C ILE A 99 -36.67 -15.40 -5.49
N SER A 100 -37.90 -15.89 -5.27
CA SER A 100 -39.09 -15.24 -5.79
C SER A 100 -39.36 -14.01 -4.93
N PHE A 101 -39.19 -12.83 -5.49
CA PHE A 101 -39.72 -11.61 -4.88
C PHE A 101 -41.23 -11.63 -5.07
N SER A 102 -41.95 -11.86 -3.98
CA SER A 102 -43.39 -11.58 -3.86
C SER A 102 -43.61 -10.17 -3.32
#